data_AF-A0A6C7E2N8-F1
#
_entry.id   AF-A0A6C7E2N8-F1
#
_cell.length_a   1.000
_cell.length_b   1.000
_cell.length_c   1.000
_cell.angle_alpha   90.00
_cell.angle_beta   90.00
_cell.angle_gamma   90.00
#
_symmetry.space_group_name_H-M   'P 1'
#
loop_
_entity.id
_entity.type
_entity.pdbx_description
1 polymer ?
#
loop_
_entity_poly.entity_id
_entity_poly.type
_entity_poly.pdbx_seq_one_letter_code
_entity_poly.pdbx_strand_id
1 'polypeptide(L)'
;MHPSSATASASRLRSGGGTRLMGALAVCAALVMSACGGSTDEVLEIDATIDDIHLDDADASNPLPLSTEESQLSMTMTNTSDTTQAVRYLRLEGEMLGLTFLTYTTRIAVELGPGETREVRVPLDFFDIDSQAHGYLRSKLALYAPGDDRQLLATTDFAVDVRGSVTSTMALFALLLFFVTAGSIFLNLQGLARRTLPPNRFRRGLRFAISGLGVGMLLTVAFSVLRIFPLPSVAWWPLLIIPTAVAFAAGYAAPGAGDDLDEEELDDLRELDETLAAVAAATDADDATDDDADTGLDDTTV
;
A
#
# COMPACT_ATOMS: atom_id res chain seq x y z
N MET A 1 68.13 -6.29 -38.23
CA MET A 1 66.74 -6.33 -38.74
C MET A 1 65.83 -6.79 -37.60
N HIS A 2 65.08 -5.81 -37.07
CA HIS A 2 63.98 -5.90 -36.11
C HIS A 2 62.78 -6.70 -36.67
N PRO A 3 61.74 -7.05 -35.89
CA PRO A 3 61.73 -7.65 -34.55
C PRO A 3 60.70 -8.79 -34.39
N SER A 4 60.94 -9.62 -33.36
CA SER A 4 60.00 -10.60 -32.81
C SER A 4 58.81 -9.89 -32.13
N SER A 5 57.62 -10.38 -32.44
CA SER A 5 56.32 -9.94 -31.97
C SER A 5 56.16 -10.02 -30.44
N ALA A 6 55.62 -8.93 -29.90
CA ALA A 6 55.10 -8.82 -28.55
C ALA A 6 53.69 -9.44 -28.47
N THR A 7 53.44 -10.27 -27.46
CA THR A 7 52.08 -10.61 -27.03
C THR A 7 52.02 -10.46 -25.53
N ALA A 8 51.58 -9.28 -25.11
CA ALA A 8 51.23 -8.96 -23.73
C ALA A 8 49.91 -9.67 -23.40
N SER A 9 49.97 -10.70 -22.55
CA SER A 9 48.78 -11.29 -21.95
C SER A 9 48.43 -10.48 -20.71
N ALA A 10 47.40 -9.65 -20.82
CA ALA A 10 46.82 -8.87 -19.74
C ALA A 10 45.32 -9.13 -19.68
N SER A 11 44.90 -10.10 -18.88
CA SER A 11 43.50 -10.26 -18.46
C SER A 11 43.37 -9.90 -16.99
N ARG A 12 43.20 -8.59 -16.73
CA ARG A 12 42.76 -8.08 -15.43
C ARG A 12 41.23 -8.03 -15.39
N LEU A 13 40.68 -8.63 -14.34
CA LEU A 13 39.58 -8.16 -13.49
C LEU A 13 38.34 -7.53 -14.15
N ARG A 14 37.17 -8.13 -13.88
CA ARG A 14 36.13 -7.49 -13.05
C ARG A 14 34.98 -8.44 -12.70
N SER A 15 35.07 -9.12 -11.56
CA SER A 15 33.90 -9.54 -10.80
C SER A 15 33.56 -8.41 -9.81
N GLY A 16 32.37 -7.82 -9.96
CA GLY A 16 32.01 -6.63 -9.17
C GLY A 16 30.64 -6.08 -9.50
N GLY A 17 29.58 -6.87 -9.29
CA GLY A 17 28.20 -6.43 -9.49
C GLY A 17 27.21 -6.80 -8.38
N GLY A 18 27.59 -7.59 -7.37
CA GLY A 18 26.65 -8.12 -6.37
C GLY A 18 26.39 -7.22 -5.17
N THR A 19 27.33 -6.36 -4.79
CA THR A 19 27.32 -5.71 -3.46
C THR A 19 26.72 -4.30 -3.42
N ARG A 20 26.34 -3.71 -4.56
CA ARG A 20 25.79 -2.34 -4.60
C ARG A 20 24.27 -2.26 -4.44
N LEU A 21 23.54 -3.36 -4.64
CA LEU A 21 22.08 -3.35 -4.55
C LEU A 21 21.55 -3.54 -3.12
N MET A 22 22.30 -4.20 -2.22
CA MET A 22 21.94 -4.30 -0.79
C MET A 22 22.09 -2.97 -0.04
N GLY A 23 22.96 -2.07 -0.49
CA GLY A 23 23.15 -0.76 0.15
C GLY A 23 22.01 0.22 -0.10
N ALA A 24 21.35 0.15 -1.27
CA ALA A 24 20.28 1.08 -1.63
C ALA A 24 18.97 0.82 -0.85
N LEU A 25 18.66 -0.45 -0.55
CA LEU A 25 17.44 -0.81 0.20
C LEU A 25 17.51 -0.38 1.67
N ALA A 26 18.71 -0.41 2.27
CA ALA A 26 18.93 0.02 3.66
C ALA A 26 18.82 1.54 3.84
N VAL A 27 19.18 2.33 2.82
CA VAL A 27 19.11 3.80 2.87
C VAL A 27 17.67 4.30 2.72
N CYS A 28 16.83 3.65 1.91
CA CYS A 28 15.41 3.98 1.83
C CYS A 28 14.64 3.64 3.12
N ALA A 29 14.99 2.54 3.81
CA ALA A 29 14.40 2.20 5.11
C ALA A 29 14.78 3.20 6.22
N ALA A 30 15.99 3.77 6.16
CA ALA A 30 16.47 4.75 7.14
C ALA A 30 15.89 6.17 6.94
N LEU A 31 15.61 6.58 5.69
CA LEU A 31 15.05 7.91 5.38
C LEU A 31 13.57 8.06 5.76
N VAL A 32 12.81 6.96 5.83
CA VAL A 32 11.37 6.99 6.18
C VAL A 32 11.14 7.10 7.70
N MET A 33 12.12 6.73 8.54
CA MET A 33 11.98 6.87 10.00
C MET A 33 12.09 8.31 10.53
N SER A 34 12.41 9.29 9.68
CA SER A 34 12.67 10.67 10.12
C SER A 34 11.51 11.64 9.85
N ALA A 35 10.36 11.15 9.38
CA ALA A 35 9.19 11.98 9.09
C ALA A 35 8.00 11.54 9.94
N CYS A 36 7.74 12.27 11.03
CA CYS A 36 6.41 12.62 11.58
C CYS A 36 6.52 12.87 13.08
N GLY A 37 6.60 14.14 13.44
CA GLY A 37 6.43 14.66 14.81
C GLY A 37 5.92 16.08 14.70
N GLY A 38 4.71 16.26 14.17
CA GLY A 38 4.02 17.54 14.22
C GLY A 38 3.34 17.64 15.58
N SER A 39 3.93 18.39 16.51
CA SER A 39 3.22 18.81 17.72
C SER A 39 2.10 19.75 17.29
N THR A 40 0.86 19.29 17.40
CA THR A 40 -0.30 20.19 17.31
C THR A 40 -0.36 20.93 18.64
N ASP A 41 -0.42 22.26 18.63
CA ASP A 41 -0.71 23.03 19.84
C ASP A 41 -2.15 22.68 20.27
N GLU A 42 -2.28 21.70 21.16
CA GLU A 42 -3.57 21.33 21.73
C GLU A 42 -4.03 22.44 22.67
N VAL A 43 -5.21 22.97 22.37
CA VAL A 43 -5.83 24.10 23.08
C VAL A 43 -6.70 23.60 24.24
N LEU A 44 -7.00 22.29 24.23
CA LEU A 44 -7.72 21.58 25.28
C LEU A 44 -6.90 20.37 25.73
N GLU A 45 -6.82 20.17 27.03
CA GLU A 45 -6.38 18.92 27.62
C GLU A 45 -7.61 18.05 27.89
N ILE A 46 -7.54 16.77 27.54
CA ILE A 46 -8.63 15.80 27.69
C ILE A 46 -8.13 14.63 28.54
N ASP A 47 -8.86 14.33 29.61
CA ASP A 47 -8.80 13.02 30.28
C ASP A 47 -10.16 12.35 30.07
N ALA A 48 -10.17 11.16 29.45
CA ALA A 48 -11.39 10.49 29.06
C ALA A 48 -11.37 9.01 29.45
N THR A 49 -12.54 8.52 29.83
CA THR A 49 -12.80 7.12 30.13
C THR A 49 -14.02 6.63 29.35
N ILE A 50 -13.97 5.37 28.89
CA ILE A 50 -15.14 4.66 28.39
C ILE A 50 -15.36 3.47 29.32
N ASP A 51 -16.54 3.37 29.92
CA ASP A 51 -16.89 2.32 30.87
C ASP A 51 -15.83 2.14 31.98
N ASP A 52 -15.40 3.27 32.56
CA ASP A 52 -14.37 3.39 33.60
C ASP A 52 -12.93 2.98 33.19
N ILE A 53 -12.68 2.76 31.90
CA ILE A 53 -11.34 2.49 31.36
C ILE A 53 -10.77 3.77 30.75
N HIS A 54 -9.64 4.26 31.26
CA HIS A 54 -8.94 5.44 30.70
C HIS A 54 -8.46 5.16 29.28
N LEU A 55 -8.67 6.13 28.39
CA LEU A 55 -8.26 6.01 26.99
C LEU A 55 -6.74 5.97 26.83
N ASP A 56 -6.00 6.62 27.72
CA ASP A 56 -4.53 6.63 27.70
C ASP A 56 -3.92 5.27 28.08
N ASP A 57 -4.66 4.45 28.83
CA ASP A 57 -4.28 3.08 29.21
C ASP A 57 -4.70 2.05 28.14
N ALA A 58 -5.55 2.45 27.19
CA ALA A 58 -6.06 1.59 26.14
C ALA A 58 -5.11 1.56 24.93
N ASP A 59 -4.07 0.73 25.03
CA ASP A 59 -3.05 0.58 24.00
C ASP A 59 -3.15 -0.75 23.24
N ALA A 60 -2.17 -1.01 22.36
CA ALA A 60 -2.09 -2.29 21.67
C ALA A 60 -1.97 -3.49 22.66
N SER A 61 -1.34 -3.33 23.81
CA SER A 61 -1.23 -4.45 24.76
C SER A 61 -2.54 -4.70 25.51
N ASN A 62 -3.35 -3.65 25.69
CA ASN A 62 -4.59 -3.67 26.45
C ASN A 62 -5.71 -2.87 25.74
N PRO A 63 -6.27 -3.38 24.62
CA PRO A 63 -7.26 -2.64 23.85
C PRO A 63 -8.60 -2.55 24.58
N LEU A 64 -9.28 -1.40 24.44
CA LEU A 64 -10.60 -1.16 25.01
C LEU A 64 -11.66 -2.04 24.31
N PRO A 65 -12.38 -2.91 25.02
CA PRO A 65 -13.43 -3.72 24.41
C PRO A 65 -14.63 -2.84 24.05
N LEU A 66 -15.04 -2.86 22.77
CA LEU A 66 -16.26 -2.24 22.29
C LEU A 66 -17.25 -3.31 21.81
N SER A 67 -18.50 -3.17 22.20
CA SER A 67 -19.59 -4.07 21.85
C SER A 67 -20.84 -3.30 21.41
N THR A 68 -21.92 -4.01 21.12
CA THR A 68 -23.24 -3.42 20.81
C THR A 68 -23.98 -2.90 22.03
N GLU A 69 -23.49 -3.20 23.24
CA GLU A 69 -24.07 -2.66 24.47
C GLU A 69 -23.80 -1.15 24.57
N GLU A 70 -24.70 -0.43 25.26
CA GLU A 70 -24.52 1.00 25.51
C GLU A 70 -23.30 1.21 26.41
N SER A 71 -22.34 1.99 25.92
CA SER A 71 -21.15 2.41 26.67
C SER A 71 -21.31 3.85 27.14
N GLN A 72 -20.65 4.23 28.23
CA GLN A 72 -20.63 5.61 28.71
C GLN A 72 -19.23 6.21 28.54
N LEU A 73 -19.16 7.29 27.78
CA LEU A 73 -17.98 8.14 27.72
C LEU A 73 -18.07 9.21 28.80
N SER A 74 -17.12 9.21 29.73
CA SER A 74 -16.90 10.30 30.67
C SER A 74 -15.63 11.03 30.25
N MET A 75 -15.68 12.35 30.13
CA MET A 75 -14.51 13.15 29.82
C MET A 75 -14.40 14.36 30.74
N THR A 76 -13.19 14.66 31.16
CA THR A 76 -12.82 15.91 31.81
C THR A 76 -12.03 16.72 30.79
N MET A 77 -12.57 17.88 30.42
CA MET A 77 -11.92 18.82 29.50
C MET A 77 -11.38 20.00 30.29
N THR A 78 -10.13 20.38 30.04
CA THR A 78 -9.50 21.58 30.62
C THR A 78 -9.05 22.51 29.50
N ASN A 79 -9.49 23.77 29.55
CA ASN A 79 -9.03 24.79 28.61
C ASN A 79 -7.67 25.34 29.05
N THR A 80 -6.61 24.94 28.33
CA THR A 80 -5.23 25.36 28.59
C THR A 80 -4.87 26.68 27.91
N SER A 81 -5.81 27.25 27.13
CA SER A 81 -5.60 28.51 26.41
C SER A 81 -6.07 29.75 27.17
N ASP A 82 -5.63 30.92 26.72
CA ASP A 82 -6.01 32.23 27.28
C ASP A 82 -7.36 32.76 26.75
N THR A 83 -8.06 32.00 25.91
CA THR A 83 -9.32 32.42 25.28
C THR A 83 -10.43 31.41 25.52
N THR A 84 -11.69 31.85 25.47
CA THR A 84 -12.83 30.95 25.66
C THR A 84 -12.91 29.98 24.49
N GLN A 85 -12.96 28.68 24.80
CA GLN A 85 -13.10 27.62 23.81
C GLN A 85 -14.51 27.05 23.85
N ALA A 86 -15.13 26.93 22.67
CA ALA A 86 -16.41 26.27 22.52
C ALA A 86 -16.17 24.91 21.86
N VAL A 87 -16.63 23.84 22.50
CA VAL A 87 -16.66 22.48 21.92
C VAL A 87 -18.08 22.23 21.44
N ARG A 88 -18.22 21.78 20.18
CA ARG A 88 -19.54 21.51 19.58
C ARG A 88 -19.73 20.06 19.18
N TYR A 89 -18.67 19.42 18.70
CA TYR A 89 -18.73 18.04 18.23
C TYR A 89 -17.67 17.20 18.90
N LEU A 90 -18.09 15.99 19.23
CA LEU A 90 -17.23 14.91 19.60
C LEU A 90 -17.29 13.88 18.49
N ARG A 91 -16.13 13.39 18.08
CA ARG A 91 -16.05 12.30 17.12
C ARG A 91 -15.12 11.21 17.63
N LEU A 92 -15.65 10.01 17.63
CA LEU A 92 -14.88 8.79 17.74
C LEU A 92 -14.70 8.21 16.34
N GLU A 93 -13.46 8.02 15.91
CA GLU A 93 -13.13 7.32 14.67
C GLU A 93 -12.40 6.02 15.03
N GLY A 94 -12.64 4.97 14.25
CA GLY A 94 -11.88 3.73 14.30
C GLY A 94 -11.37 3.41 12.90
N GLU A 95 -10.05 3.25 12.79
CA GLU A 95 -9.32 3.16 11.54
C GLU A 95 -8.51 1.87 11.46
N MET A 96 -8.38 1.38 10.23
CA MET A 96 -7.44 0.34 9.86
C MET A 96 -6.78 0.73 8.54
N LEU A 97 -5.45 0.70 8.49
CA LEU A 97 -4.67 1.06 7.29
C LEU A 97 -5.00 2.46 6.73
N GLY A 98 -5.37 3.41 7.60
CA GLY A 98 -5.77 4.76 7.20
C GLY A 98 -7.17 4.85 6.57
N LEU A 99 -7.93 3.76 6.58
CA LEU A 99 -9.35 3.74 6.21
C LEU A 99 -10.20 3.74 7.48
N THR A 100 -11.21 4.59 7.52
CA THR A 100 -12.16 4.67 8.64
C THR A 100 -13.24 3.61 8.49
N PHE A 101 -13.36 2.72 9.48
CA PHE A 101 -14.37 1.67 9.55
C PHE A 101 -15.44 1.91 10.61
N LEU A 102 -15.12 2.73 11.61
CA LEU A 102 -16.04 3.16 12.65
C LEU A 102 -16.04 4.69 12.68
N THR A 103 -17.22 5.29 12.69
CA THR A 103 -17.37 6.72 12.92
C THR A 103 -18.61 6.95 13.76
N TYR A 104 -18.42 7.55 14.92
CA TYR A 104 -19.50 8.01 15.77
C TYR A 104 -19.31 9.51 16.02
N THR A 105 -20.28 10.32 15.61
CA THR A 105 -20.24 11.77 15.84
C THR A 105 -21.45 12.17 16.66
N THR A 106 -21.21 12.88 17.76
CA THR A 106 -22.25 13.43 18.61
C THR A 106 -21.99 14.89 18.93
N ARG A 107 -23.04 15.61 19.33
CA ARG A 107 -22.97 17.01 19.67
C ARG A 107 -22.86 17.16 21.18
N ILE A 108 -21.81 17.82 21.62
CA ILE A 108 -21.65 18.28 23.00
C ILE A 108 -21.56 19.81 22.93
N ALA A 109 -22.46 20.53 23.58
CA ALA A 109 -22.49 21.99 23.53
C ALA A 109 -21.86 22.52 24.83
N VAL A 110 -20.54 22.71 24.80
CA VAL A 110 -19.76 23.06 26.00
C VAL A 110 -18.95 24.30 25.69
N GLU A 111 -18.98 25.27 26.60
CA GLU A 111 -18.14 26.44 26.55
C GLU A 111 -17.26 26.43 27.80
N LEU A 112 -15.96 26.65 27.61
CA LEU A 112 -14.95 26.65 28.65
C LEU A 112 -14.23 27.98 28.64
N GLY A 113 -14.31 28.72 29.74
CA GLY A 113 -13.46 29.89 29.99
C GLY A 113 -11.97 29.50 30.06
N PRO A 114 -11.05 30.48 30.01
CA PRO A 114 -9.62 30.23 30.19
C PRO A 114 -9.34 29.52 31.52
N GLY A 115 -8.63 28.40 31.49
CA GLY A 115 -8.34 27.57 32.67
C GLY A 115 -9.55 26.83 33.27
N GLU A 116 -10.73 26.91 32.65
CA GLU A 116 -11.91 26.19 33.14
C GLU A 116 -11.80 24.69 32.85
N THR A 117 -12.15 23.89 33.85
CA THR A 117 -12.28 22.42 33.73
C THR A 117 -13.75 22.03 33.85
N ARG A 118 -14.21 21.13 32.97
CA ARG A 118 -15.58 20.62 33.01
C ARG A 118 -15.66 19.15 32.69
N GLU A 119 -16.47 18.44 33.47
CA GLU A 119 -16.81 17.05 33.24
C GLU A 119 -18.06 16.94 32.35
N VAL A 120 -18.02 16.04 31.36
CA VAL A 120 -19.12 15.76 30.44
C VAL A 120 -19.28 14.26 30.27
N ARG A 121 -20.52 13.78 30.39
CA ARG A 121 -20.87 12.38 30.17
C ARG A 121 -21.76 12.24 28.94
N VAL A 122 -21.42 11.30 28.08
CA VAL A 122 -22.06 11.07 26.79
C VAL A 122 -22.36 9.58 26.65
N PRO A 123 -23.63 9.18 26.49
CA PRO A 123 -23.94 7.80 26.14
C PRO A 123 -23.47 7.54 24.70
N LEU A 124 -22.76 6.43 24.54
CA LEU A 124 -22.29 5.91 23.25
C LEU A 124 -23.12 4.68 22.92
N ASP A 125 -23.92 4.77 21.87
CA ASP A 125 -24.67 3.64 21.33
C ASP A 125 -24.01 3.19 20.02
N PHE A 126 -23.49 1.97 20.05
CA PHE A 126 -22.81 1.32 18.94
C PHE A 126 -23.69 0.29 18.23
N PHE A 127 -25.02 0.52 18.18
CA PHE A 127 -26.00 -0.40 17.59
C PHE A 127 -25.57 -1.05 16.25
N ASP A 128 -24.96 -0.30 15.33
CA ASP A 128 -24.58 -0.80 14.01
C ASP A 128 -23.16 -1.42 13.93
N ILE A 129 -22.41 -1.46 15.04
CA ILE A 129 -21.00 -1.87 15.03
C ILE A 129 -20.80 -3.31 14.54
N ASP A 130 -21.78 -4.17 14.78
CA ASP A 130 -21.81 -5.55 14.31
C ASP A 130 -21.67 -5.68 12.79
N SER A 131 -22.26 -4.74 12.05
CA SER A 131 -22.26 -4.74 10.59
C SER A 131 -21.04 -4.03 9.98
N GLN A 132 -20.39 -3.17 10.76
CA GLN A 132 -19.35 -2.26 10.26
C GLN A 132 -17.96 -2.86 10.44
N ALA A 133 -17.61 -3.30 11.65
CA ALA A 133 -16.25 -3.65 12.00
C ALA A 133 -16.15 -4.89 12.89
N HIS A 134 -15.03 -5.63 12.76
CA HIS A 134 -14.69 -6.74 13.63
C HIS A 134 -13.18 -6.85 13.78
N GLY A 135 -12.68 -6.84 15.01
CA GLY A 135 -11.25 -6.97 15.32
C GLY A 135 -10.66 -5.69 15.89
N TYR A 136 -9.33 -5.60 15.86
CA TYR A 136 -8.63 -4.46 16.45
C TYR A 136 -8.64 -3.24 15.52
N LEU A 137 -9.11 -2.11 16.04
CA LEU A 137 -9.02 -0.83 15.35
C LEU A 137 -8.12 0.12 16.13
N ARG A 138 -7.42 0.98 15.38
CA ARG A 138 -6.85 2.19 15.96
C ARG A 138 -7.95 3.21 16.05
N SER A 139 -8.24 3.69 17.24
CA SER A 139 -9.26 4.69 17.45
C SER A 139 -8.68 6.03 17.86
N LYS A 140 -9.44 7.09 17.58
CA LYS A 140 -9.15 8.42 18.08
C LYS A 140 -10.42 9.12 18.50
N LEU A 141 -10.33 9.82 19.62
CA LEU A 141 -11.35 10.74 20.12
C LEU A 141 -10.93 12.16 19.74
N ALA A 142 -11.72 12.82 18.89
CA ALA A 142 -11.45 14.18 18.43
C ALA A 142 -12.56 15.14 18.88
N LEU A 143 -12.16 16.29 19.41
CA LEU A 143 -13.06 17.38 19.77
C LEU A 143 -12.96 18.52 18.76
N TYR A 144 -14.11 19.02 18.32
CA TYR A 144 -14.16 20.09 17.31
C TYR A 144 -14.92 21.33 17.79
N ALA A 145 -14.39 22.47 17.37
CA ALA A 145 -15.00 23.78 17.54
C ALA A 145 -16.32 23.91 16.77
N PRO A 146 -17.22 24.84 17.16
CA PRO A 146 -18.32 25.27 16.31
C PRO A 146 -17.79 26.00 15.05
N GLY A 147 -18.61 26.01 14.00
CA GLY A 147 -18.29 26.67 12.73
C GLY A 147 -18.21 25.69 11.57
N ASP A 148 -18.07 26.25 10.36
CA ASP A 148 -18.01 25.46 9.13
C ASP A 148 -16.69 24.70 8.98
N ASP A 149 -15.59 25.28 9.48
CA ASP A 149 -14.24 24.73 9.37
C ASP A 149 -13.97 23.56 10.35
N ARG A 150 -14.84 23.37 11.36
CA ARG A 150 -14.71 22.33 12.40
C ARG A 150 -13.26 22.16 12.88
N GLN A 151 -12.67 23.24 13.37
CA GLN A 151 -11.30 23.23 13.85
C GLN A 151 -11.11 22.16 14.93
N LEU A 152 -10.08 21.33 14.78
CA LEU A 152 -9.69 20.35 15.79
C LEU A 152 -9.13 21.08 17.01
N LEU A 153 -9.69 20.81 18.19
CA LEU A 153 -9.28 21.43 19.45
C LEU A 153 -8.34 20.54 20.27
N ALA A 154 -8.58 19.23 20.24
CA ALA A 154 -7.78 18.22 20.92
C ALA A 154 -8.10 16.82 20.38
N THR A 155 -7.15 15.91 20.53
CA THR A 155 -7.27 14.52 20.07
C THR A 155 -6.61 13.54 21.02
N THR A 156 -7.22 12.38 21.22
CA THR A 156 -6.64 11.28 22.00
C THR A 156 -6.69 10.00 21.18
N ASP A 157 -5.53 9.40 20.91
CA ASP A 157 -5.41 8.12 20.20
C ASP A 157 -5.44 6.95 21.19
N PHE A 158 -6.13 5.87 20.84
CA PHE A 158 -6.22 4.65 21.65
C PHE A 158 -6.50 3.42 20.78
N ALA A 159 -6.44 2.22 21.34
CA ALA A 159 -6.74 0.97 20.65
C ALA A 159 -8.06 0.37 21.15
N VAL A 160 -8.87 -0.15 20.23
CA VAL A 160 -10.16 -0.79 20.55
C VAL A 160 -10.23 -2.21 20.00
N ASP A 161 -10.83 -3.12 20.77
CA ASP A 161 -11.26 -4.46 20.35
C ASP A 161 -12.75 -4.43 19.99
N VAL A 162 -13.05 -4.35 18.70
CA VAL A 162 -14.44 -4.32 18.23
C VAL A 162 -14.98 -5.73 18.10
N ARG A 163 -16.02 -6.05 18.89
CA ARG A 163 -16.72 -7.33 18.90
C ARG A 163 -17.95 -7.37 18.00
N GLY A 164 -17.75 -7.08 16.71
CA GLY A 164 -18.81 -7.18 15.71
C GLY A 164 -18.99 -8.57 15.10
N SER A 165 -19.77 -8.67 14.02
CA SER A 165 -20.00 -9.91 13.28
C SER A 165 -18.84 -10.28 12.34
N VAL A 166 -18.61 -11.58 12.16
CA VAL A 166 -17.71 -12.14 11.13
C VAL A 166 -18.18 -11.87 9.69
N THR A 167 -19.42 -11.41 9.52
CA THR A 167 -19.99 -10.98 8.23
C THR A 167 -19.96 -9.46 8.05
N SER A 168 -19.16 -8.74 8.84
CA SER A 168 -19.02 -7.28 8.74
C SER A 168 -18.43 -6.82 7.41
N THR A 169 -18.62 -5.54 7.10
CA THR A 169 -18.04 -4.88 5.92
C THR A 169 -16.52 -5.06 5.87
N MET A 170 -15.86 -5.01 7.02
CA MET A 170 -14.43 -5.27 7.15
C MET A 170 -14.04 -6.70 6.78
N ALA A 171 -14.81 -7.71 7.20
CA ALA A 171 -14.54 -9.10 6.83
C ALA A 171 -14.73 -9.34 5.33
N LEU A 172 -15.73 -8.69 4.71
CA LEU A 172 -15.92 -8.72 3.26
C LEU A 172 -14.74 -8.07 2.52
N PHE A 173 -14.25 -6.95 3.02
CA PHE A 173 -13.05 -6.30 2.49
C PHE A 173 -11.82 -7.22 2.58
N ALA A 174 -11.61 -7.86 3.73
CA ALA A 174 -10.52 -8.83 3.93
C ALA A 174 -10.63 -10.00 2.94
N LEU A 175 -11.85 -10.51 2.70
CA LEU A 175 -12.11 -11.59 1.77
C LEU A 175 -11.83 -11.18 0.31
N LEU A 176 -12.27 -10.00 -0.10
CA LEU A 176 -11.98 -9.46 -1.43
C LEU A 176 -10.46 -9.30 -1.63
N LEU A 177 -9.78 -8.71 -0.66
CA LEU A 177 -8.34 -8.54 -0.65
C LEU A 177 -7.61 -9.89 -0.74
N PHE A 178 -8.11 -10.91 -0.04
CA PHE A 178 -7.60 -12.28 -0.13
C PHE A 178 -7.71 -12.81 -1.55
N PHE A 179 -8.88 -12.73 -2.20
CA PHE A 179 -9.07 -13.24 -3.55
C PHE A 179 -8.22 -12.51 -4.59
N VAL A 180 -8.12 -11.18 -4.50
CA VAL A 180 -7.27 -10.37 -5.39
C VAL A 180 -5.80 -10.76 -5.21
N THR A 181 -5.34 -10.90 -3.97
CA THR A 181 -3.96 -11.27 -3.65
C THR A 181 -3.65 -12.70 -4.12
N ALA A 182 -4.53 -13.66 -3.84
CA ALA A 182 -4.39 -15.05 -4.27
C ALA A 182 -4.39 -15.17 -5.80
N GLY A 183 -5.29 -14.46 -6.49
CA GLY A 183 -5.31 -14.40 -7.95
C GLY A 183 -4.04 -13.79 -8.53
N SER A 184 -3.55 -12.71 -7.93
CA SER A 184 -2.28 -12.06 -8.33
C SER A 184 -1.08 -13.00 -8.20
N ILE A 185 -0.97 -13.71 -7.07
CA ILE A 185 0.06 -14.73 -6.85
C ILE A 185 -0.08 -15.85 -7.87
N PHE A 186 -1.30 -16.36 -8.07
CA PHE A 186 -1.58 -17.45 -9.00
C PHE A 186 -1.17 -17.11 -10.44
N LEU A 187 -1.52 -15.92 -10.93
CA LEU A 187 -1.13 -15.46 -12.27
C LEU A 187 0.38 -15.31 -12.41
N ASN A 188 1.08 -14.88 -11.36
CA ASN A 188 2.54 -14.80 -11.37
C ASN A 188 3.20 -16.19 -11.37
N LEU A 189 2.68 -17.13 -10.58
CA LEU A 189 3.15 -18.52 -10.57
C LEU A 189 2.86 -19.23 -11.91
N GLN A 190 1.71 -18.99 -12.52
CA GLN A 190 1.38 -19.51 -13.84
C GLN A 190 2.30 -18.92 -14.93
N GLY A 191 2.61 -17.63 -14.86
CA GLY A 191 3.56 -16.99 -15.77
C GLY A 191 4.97 -17.54 -15.63
N LEU A 192 5.39 -17.85 -14.40
CA LEU A 192 6.65 -18.53 -14.11
C LEU A 192 6.67 -19.95 -14.68
N ALA A 193 5.61 -20.73 -14.47
CA ALA A 193 5.49 -22.10 -14.99
C ALA A 193 5.46 -22.15 -16.53
N ARG A 194 4.85 -21.15 -17.17
CA ARG A 194 4.78 -21.04 -18.64
C ARG A 194 5.99 -20.33 -19.26
N ARG A 195 6.96 -19.86 -18.45
CA ARG A 195 8.09 -19.03 -18.89
C ARG A 195 7.69 -17.77 -19.67
N THR A 196 6.48 -17.26 -19.49
CA THR A 196 5.97 -16.06 -20.20
C THR A 196 6.25 -14.77 -19.43
N LEU A 197 7.27 -14.75 -18.58
CA LEU A 197 7.61 -13.56 -17.79
C LEU A 197 8.35 -12.54 -18.67
N PRO A 198 8.16 -11.22 -18.43
CA PRO A 198 8.86 -10.18 -19.18
C PRO A 198 10.38 -10.42 -19.19
N PRO A 199 11.08 -10.16 -20.31
CA PRO A 199 12.52 -10.35 -20.40
C PRO A 199 13.28 -9.37 -19.49
N ASN A 200 12.71 -8.19 -19.24
CA ASN A 200 13.30 -7.22 -18.33
C ASN A 200 13.12 -7.65 -16.86
N ARG A 201 14.24 -8.00 -16.21
CA ARG A 201 14.33 -8.44 -14.80
C ARG A 201 13.69 -7.45 -13.82
N PHE A 202 13.82 -6.14 -14.06
CA PHE A 202 13.21 -5.12 -13.21
C PHE A 202 11.69 -5.10 -13.33
N ARG A 203 11.14 -5.19 -14.55
CA ARG A 203 9.68 -5.26 -14.77
C ARG A 203 9.09 -6.52 -14.15
N ARG A 204 9.82 -7.63 -14.20
CA ARG A 204 9.45 -8.91 -13.55
C ARG A 204 9.42 -8.75 -12.02
N GLY A 205 10.48 -8.18 -11.44
CA GLY A 205 10.52 -7.84 -10.00
C GLY A 205 9.35 -6.94 -9.58
N LEU A 206 9.09 -5.86 -10.33
CA LEU A 206 7.99 -4.93 -10.04
C LEU A 206 6.61 -5.62 -10.06
N ARG A 207 6.38 -6.52 -11.02
CA ARG A 207 5.13 -7.30 -11.10
C ARG A 207 4.92 -8.19 -9.87
N PHE A 208 5.97 -8.84 -9.36
CA PHE A 208 5.87 -9.63 -8.13
C PHE A 208 5.75 -8.74 -6.88
N ALA A 209 6.39 -7.56 -6.87
CA ALA A 209 6.27 -6.60 -5.78
C ALA A 209 4.81 -6.18 -5.53
N ILE A 210 4.03 -5.97 -6.60
CA ILE A 210 2.58 -5.67 -6.50
C ILE A 210 1.84 -6.78 -5.76
N SER A 211 2.14 -8.06 -6.05
CA SER A 211 1.56 -9.18 -5.31
C SER A 211 2.05 -9.25 -3.86
N GLY A 212 3.34 -8.98 -3.62
CA GLY A 212 3.92 -8.90 -2.29
C GLY A 212 3.27 -7.81 -1.43
N LEU A 213 2.95 -6.65 -2.02
CA LEU A 213 2.18 -5.60 -1.37
C LEU A 213 0.78 -6.09 -0.98
N GLY A 214 0.12 -6.82 -1.86
CA GLY A 214 -1.16 -7.49 -1.56
C GLY A 214 -1.06 -8.44 -0.37
N VAL A 215 0.01 -9.25 -0.30
CA VAL A 215 0.28 -10.14 0.84
C VAL A 215 0.49 -9.34 2.13
N GLY A 216 1.26 -8.26 2.08
CA GLY A 216 1.48 -7.42 3.26
C GLY A 216 0.20 -6.75 3.77
N MET A 217 -0.64 -6.24 2.85
CA MET A 217 -1.95 -5.68 3.18
C MET A 217 -2.84 -6.75 3.80
N LEU A 218 -2.89 -7.93 3.18
CA LEU A 218 -3.69 -9.07 3.65
C LEU A 218 -3.26 -9.51 5.05
N LEU A 219 -1.96 -9.62 5.33
CA LEU A 219 -1.44 -9.95 6.66
C LEU A 219 -1.84 -8.91 7.70
N THR A 220 -1.74 -7.62 7.34
CA THR A 220 -2.13 -6.52 8.23
C THR A 220 -3.61 -6.59 8.61
N VAL A 221 -4.48 -6.77 7.62
CA VAL A 221 -5.92 -6.94 7.84
C VAL A 221 -6.20 -8.22 8.63
N ALA A 222 -5.55 -9.34 8.28
CA ALA A 222 -5.74 -10.62 8.95
C ALA A 222 -5.35 -10.54 10.44
N PHE A 223 -4.25 -9.87 10.79
CA PHE A 223 -3.86 -9.70 12.20
C PHE A 223 -4.85 -8.88 13.01
N SER A 224 -5.47 -7.86 12.41
CA SER A 224 -6.53 -7.11 13.05
C SER A 224 -7.80 -7.95 13.22
N VAL A 225 -8.31 -8.55 12.14
CA VAL A 225 -9.57 -9.31 12.13
C VAL A 225 -9.47 -10.56 13.02
N LEU A 226 -8.35 -11.29 12.95
CA LEU A 226 -8.10 -12.49 13.77
C LEU A 226 -7.68 -12.15 15.20
N ARG A 227 -7.55 -10.86 15.54
CA ARG A 227 -7.17 -10.40 16.88
C ARG A 227 -5.83 -10.98 17.38
N ILE A 228 -4.91 -11.22 16.46
CA ILE A 228 -3.59 -11.82 16.77
C ILE A 228 -2.67 -10.76 17.37
N PHE A 229 -2.63 -9.58 16.73
CA PHE A 229 -1.77 -8.49 17.16
C PHE A 229 -2.43 -7.15 16.81
N PRO A 230 -2.80 -6.34 17.80
CA PRO A 230 -3.20 -4.96 17.56
C PRO A 230 -1.96 -4.19 17.11
N LEU A 231 -1.98 -3.72 15.87
CA LEU A 231 -0.81 -3.11 15.26
C LEU A 231 -0.72 -1.65 15.72
N PRO A 232 0.34 -1.24 16.44
CA PRO A 232 0.56 0.17 16.72
C PRO A 232 0.75 0.94 15.40
N SER A 233 0.55 2.26 15.44
CA SER A 233 0.53 3.15 14.27
C SER A 233 1.72 3.02 13.30
N VAL A 234 2.86 2.51 13.76
CA VAL A 234 4.09 2.35 12.96
C VAL A 234 4.33 0.89 12.51
N ALA A 235 3.70 -0.11 13.15
CA ALA A 235 4.01 -1.52 12.93
C ALA A 235 3.43 -2.12 11.62
N TRP A 236 2.50 -1.43 10.95
CA TRP A 236 1.96 -1.89 9.67
C TRP A 236 2.95 -1.71 8.50
N TRP A 237 3.88 -0.74 8.60
CA TRP A 237 4.87 -0.49 7.55
C TRP A 237 5.79 -1.69 7.27
N PRO A 238 6.42 -2.33 8.28
CA PRO A 238 7.19 -3.55 8.08
C PRO A 238 6.39 -4.67 7.41
N LEU A 239 5.12 -4.84 7.78
CA LEU A 239 4.23 -5.85 7.20
C LEU A 239 3.97 -5.61 5.71
N LEU A 240 4.04 -4.36 5.23
CA LEU A 240 3.97 -4.06 3.81
C LEU A 240 5.32 -4.19 3.11
N ILE A 241 6.36 -3.59 3.69
CA ILE A 241 7.66 -3.44 3.04
C ILE A 241 8.35 -4.80 2.88
N ILE A 242 8.32 -5.65 3.92
CA ILE A 242 9.05 -6.92 3.90
C ILE A 242 8.51 -7.87 2.83
N PRO A 243 7.19 -8.21 2.78
CA PRO A 243 6.66 -9.09 1.74
C PRO A 243 6.81 -8.50 0.33
N THR A 244 6.67 -7.19 0.18
CA THR A 244 6.89 -6.49 -1.10
C THR A 244 8.33 -6.65 -1.58
N ALA A 245 9.31 -6.41 -0.70
CA ALA A 245 10.73 -6.53 -1.03
C ALA A 245 11.13 -7.98 -1.34
N VAL A 246 10.62 -8.95 -0.55
CA VAL A 246 10.86 -10.38 -0.78
C VAL A 246 10.27 -10.81 -2.12
N ALA A 247 9.03 -10.43 -2.43
CA ALA A 247 8.40 -10.75 -3.70
C ALA A 247 9.13 -10.08 -4.88
N PHE A 248 9.56 -8.82 -4.73
CA PHE A 248 10.38 -8.14 -5.73
C PHE A 248 11.67 -8.91 -6.01
N ALA A 249 12.40 -9.30 -4.96
CA ALA A 249 13.65 -10.06 -5.10
C ALA A 249 13.41 -11.41 -5.76
N ALA A 250 12.34 -12.12 -5.38
CA ALA A 250 11.94 -13.38 -6.01
C ALA A 250 11.62 -13.19 -7.50
N GLY A 251 10.84 -12.17 -7.87
CA GLY A 251 10.55 -11.86 -9.26
C GLY A 251 11.79 -11.41 -10.05
N TYR A 252 12.70 -10.68 -9.42
CA TYR A 252 13.94 -10.26 -10.06
C TYR A 252 14.82 -11.47 -10.41
N ALA A 253 14.90 -12.45 -9.50
CA ALA A 253 15.69 -13.68 -9.66
C ALA A 253 15.01 -14.78 -10.49
N ALA A 254 13.68 -14.72 -10.68
CA ALA A 254 12.93 -15.72 -11.43
C ALA A 254 13.40 -15.83 -12.90
N PRO A 255 13.42 -17.01 -13.54
CA PRO A 255 13.76 -17.13 -14.96
C PRO A 255 12.73 -16.45 -15.88
N GLY A 256 13.19 -15.80 -16.95
CA GLY A 256 12.35 -15.16 -17.97
C GLY A 256 12.37 -15.87 -19.32
N ALA A 257 11.51 -15.44 -20.25
CA ALA A 257 11.34 -16.04 -21.57
C ALA A 257 12.62 -16.04 -22.46
N GLY A 258 13.66 -15.28 -22.09
CA GLY A 258 14.90 -15.17 -22.86
C GLY A 258 16.18 -15.17 -22.02
N ASP A 259 16.11 -15.64 -20.76
CA ASP A 259 17.34 -15.84 -19.95
C ASP A 259 18.03 -17.19 -20.30
N ASP A 260 17.37 -18.09 -21.06
CA ASP A 260 17.87 -19.42 -21.43
C ASP A 260 18.41 -19.50 -22.88
N LEU A 261 18.24 -18.45 -23.71
CA LEU A 261 18.80 -18.41 -25.06
C LEU A 261 20.28 -18.03 -24.95
N ASP A 262 21.17 -18.86 -25.48
CA ASP A 262 22.58 -18.50 -25.58
C ASP A 262 22.80 -17.44 -26.69
N GLU A 263 23.98 -16.83 -26.71
CA GLU A 263 24.32 -15.80 -27.71
C GLU A 263 24.21 -16.35 -29.14
N GLU A 264 24.48 -17.64 -29.33
CA GLU A 264 24.32 -18.35 -30.61
C GLU A 264 22.84 -18.39 -31.04
N GLU A 265 21.94 -18.85 -30.18
CA GLU A 265 20.51 -18.94 -30.50
C GLU A 265 19.86 -17.55 -30.69
N LEU A 266 20.37 -16.51 -30.02
CA LEU A 266 19.95 -15.12 -30.24
C LEU A 266 20.42 -14.57 -31.59
N ASP A 267 21.63 -14.90 -32.03
CA ASP A 267 22.14 -14.50 -33.33
C ASP A 267 21.42 -15.26 -34.46
N ASP A 268 21.12 -16.55 -34.27
CA ASP A 268 20.30 -17.33 -35.20
C ASP A 268 18.90 -16.71 -35.39
N LEU A 269 18.26 -16.26 -34.30
CA LEU A 269 16.95 -15.60 -34.38
C LEU A 269 17.01 -14.24 -35.10
N ARG A 270 18.11 -13.48 -34.95
CA ARG A 270 18.31 -12.22 -35.68
C ARG A 270 18.50 -12.45 -37.16
N GLU A 271 19.28 -13.46 -37.53
CA GLU A 271 19.48 -13.86 -38.92
C GLU A 271 18.15 -14.32 -39.54
N LEU A 272 17.32 -15.04 -38.78
CA LEU A 272 15.99 -15.46 -39.23
C LEU A 272 15.03 -14.28 -39.46
N ASP A 273 15.05 -13.26 -38.59
CA ASP A 273 14.22 -12.06 -38.75
C ASP A 273 14.71 -11.20 -39.93
N GLU A 274 16.03 -11.07 -40.11
CA GLU A 274 16.63 -10.36 -41.24
C GLU A 274 16.30 -11.05 -42.58
N THR A 275 16.36 -12.38 -42.62
CA THR A 275 15.98 -13.15 -43.82
C THR A 275 14.48 -13.05 -44.10
N LEU A 276 13.62 -13.11 -43.08
CA LEU A 276 12.17 -12.90 -43.25
C LEU A 276 11.85 -11.50 -43.77
N ALA A 277 12.48 -10.46 -43.23
CA ALA A 277 12.31 -9.10 -43.72
C ALA A 277 12.79 -8.93 -45.17
N ALA A 278 13.91 -9.57 -45.53
CA ALA A 278 14.41 -9.57 -46.90
C ALA A 278 13.46 -10.30 -47.88
N VAL A 279 12.88 -11.43 -47.46
CA VAL A 279 11.89 -12.17 -48.26
C VAL A 279 10.61 -11.36 -48.45
N ALA A 280 10.11 -10.70 -47.41
CA ALA A 280 8.96 -9.82 -47.50
C ALA A 280 9.21 -8.67 -48.48
N ALA A 281 10.36 -8.00 -48.37
CA ALA A 281 10.74 -6.91 -49.28
C ALA A 281 10.91 -7.36 -50.74
N ALA A 282 11.41 -8.58 -50.97
CA ALA A 282 11.52 -9.15 -52.32
C ALA A 282 10.15 -9.53 -52.91
N THR A 283 9.22 -9.99 -52.08
CA THR A 283 7.85 -10.34 -52.49
C THR A 283 7.07 -9.09 -52.89
N ASP A 284 7.19 -8.00 -52.14
CA ASP A 284 6.56 -6.71 -52.45
C ASP A 284 7.12 -6.06 -53.74
N ALA A 285 8.39 -6.35 -54.09
CA ALA A 285 9.01 -5.85 -55.32
C ALA A 285 8.51 -6.58 -56.58
N ASP A 286 8.13 -7.85 -56.46
CA ASP A 286 7.63 -8.65 -57.59
C ASP A 286 6.18 -8.24 -57.95
N ASP A 287 5.35 -7.92 -56.95
CA ASP A 287 3.95 -7.47 -57.14
C ASP A 287 3.84 -6.07 -57.76
N ALA A 288 4.85 -5.22 -57.58
CA ALA A 288 4.91 -3.88 -58.18
C ALA A 288 5.28 -3.87 -59.67
N THR A 289 5.71 -5.01 -60.24
CA THR A 289 6.22 -5.09 -61.63
C THR A 289 5.14 -5.54 -62.63
N ASP A 290 3.96 -6.00 -62.16
CA ASP A 290 2.87 -6.52 -63.01
C ASP A 290 1.72 -5.49 -63.26
N ASP A 291 1.71 -4.33 -62.59
CA ASP A 291 0.63 -3.33 -62.72
C ASP A 291 0.85 -2.28 -63.84
N ASP A 292 2.04 -2.28 -64.49
CA ASP A 292 2.36 -1.37 -65.61
C ASP A 292 2.05 -1.96 -67.01
N ALA A 293 1.49 -3.17 -67.09
CA ALA A 293 1.26 -3.86 -68.36
C ALA A 293 -0.16 -3.72 -68.95
N ASP A 294 -1.13 -3.09 -68.26
CA ASP A 294 -2.53 -3.03 -68.74
C ASP A 294 -3.18 -1.64 -68.61
N THR A 295 -2.55 -0.60 -69.17
CA THR A 295 -3.23 0.69 -69.43
C THR A 295 -2.90 1.20 -70.83
N GLY A 296 -3.41 0.52 -71.88
CA GLY A 296 -3.04 0.91 -73.24
C GLY A 296 -3.89 0.44 -74.40
N LEU A 297 -5.19 0.17 -74.24
CA LEU A 297 -6.11 -0.01 -75.37
C LEU A 297 -7.48 0.63 -75.07
N ASP A 298 -7.68 1.85 -75.56
CA ASP A 298 -8.80 2.27 -76.42
C ASP A 298 -9.08 3.77 -76.27
N ASP A 299 -8.72 4.56 -77.30
CA ASP A 299 -9.49 5.69 -77.85
C ASP A 299 -8.57 6.37 -78.90
N THR A 300 -8.84 6.48 -80.19
CA THR A 300 -10.02 7.10 -80.83
C THR A 300 -9.87 7.01 -82.37
N THR A 301 -10.97 6.71 -83.06
CA THR A 301 -11.50 7.26 -84.35
C THR A 301 -10.53 7.92 -85.36
N VAL A 302 -10.53 7.65 -86.68
CA VAL A 302 -11.61 7.75 -87.71
C VAL A 302 -11.25 6.90 -88.92
#